data_AF-A0A945FZ58-F1
#
_entry.id   AF-A0A945FZ58-F1
#
_cell.length_a   1.000
_cell.length_b   1.000
_cell.length_c   1.000
_cell.angle_alpha   90.00
_cell.angle_beta   90.00
_cell.angle_gamma   90.00
#
_symmetry.space_group_name_H-M   'P 1'
#
loop_
_entity.id
_entity.type
_entity.pdbx_description
1 polymer ?
#
loop_
_entity_poly.entity_id
_entity_poly.type
_entity_poly.pdbx_seq_one_letter_code
_entity_poly.pdbx_strand_id
1 'polypeptide(L)'
;MSSIKSALIILTTLLSMSFIWALVTPEIEPDQLSEILAQQKKLVRSNNALLNRIETLENSLAELQSIRQQHELQLSELEQQIPTSVLHPDMASIEAEEKQPEAVIRTTKPPTLQEKLVTANIQLDTIQRIKQRVGENRLARLQLRDQAIREDWIDSPEYIEKEQQLPSPTGGLREEFGDQVYDQYLYASGRPNRIIVREVFSGSAAEEAGIEARDIILSYASKLIFTMNELQQATTEGNSGEPVLIEILRDELPFTTSAPRGPLGISMTISRKKPE
;
A
#
# COMPACT_ATOMS: atom_id res chain seq x y z
N MET A 1 -4.89 -61.42 57.23
CA MET A 1 -5.96 -61.16 56.23
C MET A 1 -6.70 -59.87 56.58
N SER A 2 -6.21 -58.71 56.11
CA SER A 2 -7.02 -57.47 56.04
C SER A 2 -6.40 -56.37 55.16
N SER A 3 -5.32 -56.62 54.41
CA SER A 3 -4.74 -55.63 53.47
C SER A 3 -5.19 -55.83 52.01
N ILE A 4 -6.14 -56.74 51.76
CA ILE A 4 -6.61 -57.09 50.40
C ILE A 4 -7.95 -56.40 50.06
N LYS A 5 -8.69 -55.88 51.06
CA LYS A 5 -10.02 -55.26 50.83
C LYS A 5 -9.97 -53.79 50.43
N SER A 6 -8.88 -53.07 50.74
CA SER A 6 -8.72 -51.64 50.39
C SER A 6 -8.17 -51.39 48.99
N ALA A 7 -7.47 -52.36 48.39
CA ALA A 7 -6.97 -52.25 47.01
C ALA A 7 -8.08 -52.39 45.94
N LEU A 8 -9.17 -53.09 46.25
CA LEU A 8 -10.23 -53.38 45.30
C LEU A 8 -11.22 -52.22 45.09
N ILE A 9 -11.35 -51.30 46.05
CA ILE A 9 -12.28 -50.15 45.96
C ILE A 9 -11.64 -48.96 45.20
N ILE A 10 -10.30 -48.85 45.22
CA ILE A 10 -9.57 -47.83 44.46
C ILE A 10 -9.50 -48.22 42.98
N LEU A 11 -9.45 -49.51 42.66
CA LEU A 11 -9.37 -49.99 41.28
C LEU A 11 -10.73 -49.89 40.54
N THR A 12 -11.85 -50.03 41.24
CA THR A 12 -13.19 -49.92 40.63
C THR A 12 -13.64 -48.48 40.39
N THR A 13 -13.14 -47.52 41.17
CA THR A 13 -13.41 -46.07 40.98
C THR A 13 -12.57 -45.44 39.87
N LEU A 14 -11.35 -45.91 39.64
CA LEU A 14 -10.53 -45.52 38.49
C LEU A 14 -11.08 -46.07 37.16
N LEU A 15 -11.67 -47.27 37.18
CA LEU A 15 -12.25 -47.87 35.98
C LEU A 15 -13.57 -47.22 35.57
N SER A 16 -14.41 -46.79 36.52
CA SER A 16 -15.66 -46.07 36.20
C SER A 16 -15.42 -44.64 35.71
N MET A 17 -14.37 -43.97 36.19
CA MET A 17 -14.00 -42.63 35.74
C MET A 17 -13.39 -42.63 34.33
N SER A 18 -12.69 -43.70 33.94
CA SER A 18 -12.26 -43.92 32.54
C SER A 18 -13.41 -44.30 31.61
N PHE A 19 -14.45 -44.97 32.13
CA PHE A 19 -15.61 -45.39 31.33
C PHE A 19 -16.58 -44.23 31.05
N ILE A 20 -16.70 -43.27 31.97
CA ILE A 20 -17.50 -42.05 31.77
C ILE A 20 -16.81 -41.09 30.77
N TRP A 21 -15.47 -41.08 30.71
CA TRP A 21 -14.75 -40.28 29.71
C TRP A 21 -14.86 -40.88 28.29
N ALA A 22 -14.96 -42.21 28.16
CA ALA A 22 -15.13 -42.87 26.86
C ALA A 22 -16.55 -42.76 26.27
N LEU A 23 -17.57 -42.42 27.08
CA LEU A 23 -18.95 -42.31 26.62
C LEU A 23 -19.35 -40.90 26.16
N VAL A 24 -18.48 -39.91 26.36
CA VAL A 24 -18.69 -38.48 26.02
C VAL A 24 -17.44 -37.90 25.35
N THR A 25 -16.93 -38.58 24.32
CA THR A 25 -15.96 -37.98 23.39
C THR A 25 -16.52 -38.09 21.99
N PRO A 26 -16.84 -36.98 21.30
CA PRO A 26 -17.12 -37.04 19.88
C PRO A 26 -15.88 -37.63 19.20
N GLU A 27 -16.05 -38.75 18.50
CA GLU A 27 -14.98 -39.40 17.78
C GLU A 27 -14.57 -38.48 16.63
N ILE A 28 -13.49 -37.72 16.84
CA ILE A 28 -12.94 -36.81 15.82
C ILE A 28 -12.37 -37.71 14.73
N GLU A 29 -13.05 -37.78 13.58
CA GLU A 29 -12.56 -38.55 12.45
C GLU A 29 -11.15 -38.07 12.03
N PRO A 30 -10.26 -38.97 11.58
CA PRO A 30 -8.88 -38.63 11.25
C PRO A 30 -8.76 -37.51 10.20
N ASP A 31 -9.75 -37.40 9.31
CA ASP A 31 -9.83 -36.32 8.31
C ASP A 31 -10.05 -34.94 8.96
N GLN A 32 -10.92 -34.85 9.98
CA GLN A 32 -11.15 -33.63 10.75
C GLN A 32 -9.91 -33.18 11.52
N LEU A 33 -9.14 -34.13 12.06
CA LEU A 33 -7.91 -33.84 12.78
C LEU A 33 -6.82 -33.29 11.84
N SER A 34 -6.75 -33.80 10.61
CA SER A 34 -5.84 -33.29 9.58
C SER A 34 -6.20 -31.86 9.13
N GLU A 35 -7.51 -31.58 9.01
CA GLU A 35 -8.04 -30.28 8.61
C GLU A 35 -7.80 -29.23 9.70
N ILE A 36 -8.04 -29.57 10.97
CA ILE A 36 -7.74 -28.71 12.13
C ILE A 36 -6.25 -28.39 12.20
N LEU A 37 -5.37 -29.37 11.99
CA LEU A 37 -3.92 -29.13 11.97
C LEU A 37 -3.48 -28.28 10.77
N ALA A 38 -4.12 -28.44 9.61
CA ALA A 38 -3.86 -27.60 8.44
C ALA A 38 -4.32 -26.16 8.69
N GLN A 39 -5.51 -25.97 9.28
CA GLN A 39 -6.02 -24.65 9.68
C GLN A 39 -5.11 -24.00 10.73
N GLN A 40 -4.66 -24.74 11.74
CA GLN A 40 -3.75 -24.24 12.77
C GLN A 40 -2.40 -23.81 12.15
N LYS A 41 -1.84 -24.60 11.24
CA LYS A 41 -0.62 -24.23 10.51
C LYS A 41 -0.81 -22.98 9.65
N LYS A 42 -1.97 -22.84 8.99
CA LYS A 42 -2.31 -21.62 8.22
C LYS A 42 -2.43 -20.40 9.14
N LEU A 43 -3.07 -20.56 10.29
CA LEU A 43 -3.22 -19.51 11.30
C LEU A 43 -1.86 -19.04 11.83
N VAL A 44 -0.96 -19.97 12.18
CA VAL A 44 0.38 -19.64 12.65
C VAL A 44 1.20 -18.92 11.58
N ARG A 45 1.11 -19.33 10.31
CA ARG A 45 1.76 -18.64 9.19
C ARG A 45 1.21 -17.23 9.02
N SER A 46 -0.10 -17.05 9.11
CA SER A 46 -0.75 -15.74 9.04
C SER A 46 -0.31 -14.85 10.19
N ASN A 47 -0.29 -15.35 11.42
CA ASN A 47 0.15 -14.61 12.59
C ASN A 47 1.61 -14.17 12.47
N ASN A 48 2.50 -15.06 12.02
CA ASN A 48 3.91 -14.70 11.81
C ASN A 48 4.07 -13.64 10.70
N ALA A 49 3.29 -13.72 9.62
CA ALA A 49 3.30 -12.70 8.57
C ALA A 49 2.78 -11.34 9.08
N LEU A 50 1.75 -11.34 9.93
CA LEU A 50 1.22 -10.14 10.57
C LEU A 50 2.24 -9.52 11.54
N LEU A 51 2.92 -10.33 12.35
CA LEU A 51 3.97 -9.86 13.26
C LEU A 51 5.12 -9.20 12.49
N ASN A 52 5.60 -9.84 11.42
CA ASN A 52 6.63 -9.24 10.56
C ASN A 52 6.13 -7.93 9.93
N ARG A 53 4.85 -7.86 9.55
CA ARG A 53 4.28 -6.63 8.99
C ARG A 53 4.24 -5.50 10.03
N ILE A 54 3.82 -5.80 11.26
CA ILE A 54 3.82 -4.83 12.37
C ILE A 54 5.23 -4.30 12.62
N GLU A 55 6.22 -5.19 12.70
CA GLU A 55 7.63 -4.79 12.88
C GLU A 55 8.11 -3.88 11.73
N THR A 56 7.81 -4.21 10.48
CA THR A 56 8.17 -3.35 9.34
C THR A 56 7.49 -1.98 9.40
N LEU A 57 6.24 -1.92 9.88
CA LEU A 57 5.50 -0.68 10.01
C LEU A 57 6.04 0.18 11.15
N GLU A 58 6.38 -0.41 12.29
CA GLU A 58 7.02 0.28 13.42
C GLU A 58 8.36 0.88 13.00
N ASN A 59 9.17 0.12 12.27
CA ASN A 59 10.45 0.61 11.73
C ASN A 59 10.24 1.79 10.76
N SER A 60 9.25 1.70 9.86
CA SER A 60 8.93 2.81 8.94
C SER A 60 8.41 4.06 9.65
N LEU A 61 7.66 3.90 10.75
CA LEU A 61 7.18 5.01 11.55
C LEU A 61 8.33 5.69 12.30
N ALA A 62 9.24 4.91 12.86
CA ALA A 62 10.44 5.42 13.53
C ALA A 62 11.33 6.21 12.55
N GLU A 63 11.50 5.71 11.33
CA GLU A 63 12.22 6.40 10.26
C GLU A 63 11.55 7.73 9.88
N LEU A 64 10.23 7.74 9.70
CA LEU A 64 9.50 8.98 9.39
C LEU A 64 9.57 10.00 10.54
N GLN A 65 9.52 9.54 11.78
CA GLN A 65 9.66 10.41 12.95
C GLN A 65 11.05 11.03 13.02
N SER A 66 12.11 10.26 12.74
CA SER A 66 13.48 10.79 12.76
C SER A 66 13.72 11.81 11.64
N ILE A 67 13.23 11.53 10.43
CA ILE A 67 13.27 12.49 9.30
C ILE A 67 12.55 13.79 9.67
N ARG A 68 11.37 13.68 10.29
CA ARG A 68 10.60 14.85 10.74
C ARG A 68 11.37 15.67 11.77
N GLN A 69 11.97 15.02 12.77
CA GLN A 69 12.78 15.70 13.78
C GLN A 69 13.98 16.41 13.16
N GLN A 70 14.65 15.77 12.19
CA GLN A 70 15.76 16.40 11.47
C GLN A 70 15.30 17.66 10.71
N HIS A 71 14.14 17.61 10.06
CA HIS A 71 13.59 18.78 9.38
C HIS A 71 13.20 19.90 10.37
N GLU A 72 12.64 19.57 11.53
CA GLU A 72 12.32 20.55 12.58
C GLU A 72 13.60 21.22 13.11
N LEU A 73 14.70 20.47 13.27
CA LEU A 73 16.00 21.03 13.63
C LEU A 73 16.55 21.95 12.55
N GLN A 74 16.50 21.54 11.28
CA GLN A 74 16.92 22.38 10.14
C GLN A 74 16.13 23.69 10.08
N LEU A 75 14.82 23.64 10.32
CA LEU A 75 13.97 24.83 10.38
C LEU A 75 14.39 25.75 11.54
N SER A 76 14.65 25.19 12.72
CA SER A 76 15.11 25.98 13.87
C SER A 76 16.47 26.64 13.64
N GLU A 77 17.38 25.96 12.94
CA GLU A 77 18.70 26.48 12.60
C GLU A 77 18.60 27.63 11.58
N LEU A 78 17.74 27.48 10.57
CA LEU A 78 17.43 28.52 9.60
C LEU A 78 16.77 29.74 10.25
N GLU A 79 15.88 29.55 11.22
CA GLU A 79 15.26 30.65 11.98
C GLU A 79 16.26 31.43 12.83
N GLN A 80 17.26 30.76 13.42
CA GLN A 80 18.32 31.40 14.21
C GLN A 80 19.32 32.19 13.34
N GLN A 81 19.39 31.90 12.04
CA GLN A 81 20.23 32.62 11.08
C GLN A 81 19.55 33.89 10.54
N ILE A 82 18.33 34.22 10.96
CA ILE A 82 17.67 35.50 10.63
C ILE A 82 18.09 36.53 11.69
N PRO A 83 18.97 37.51 11.39
CA PRO A 83 19.37 38.50 12.39
C PRO A 83 18.18 39.38 12.78
N THR A 84 17.84 39.34 14.06
CA THR A 84 16.89 40.22 14.73
C THR A 84 17.48 41.64 14.78
N SER A 85 17.24 42.44 13.73
CA SER A 85 17.52 43.87 13.77
C SER A 85 16.41 44.64 13.06
N VAL A 86 15.23 44.70 13.69
CA VAL A 86 14.25 45.75 13.41
C VAL A 86 13.57 46.16 14.73
N LEU A 87 14.22 47.04 15.51
CA LEU A 87 13.54 47.91 16.49
C LEU A 87 14.18 49.31 16.43
N HIS A 88 13.45 50.22 15.74
CA HIS A 88 13.38 51.70 15.68
C HIS A 88 13.97 52.49 16.89
N PRO A 89 14.29 53.82 16.83
CA PRO A 89 13.64 54.88 16.01
C PRO A 89 14.52 56.05 15.51
N ASP A 90 14.11 56.70 14.42
CA ASP A 90 14.10 58.17 14.16
C ASP A 90 14.20 58.43 12.67
N MET A 91 13.10 58.87 12.06
CA MET A 91 13.12 59.55 10.76
C MET A 91 11.99 60.59 10.75
N ALA A 92 12.28 61.77 11.27
CA ALA A 92 11.79 63.00 10.67
C ALA A 92 12.85 63.48 9.69
N SER A 93 12.46 63.60 8.41
CA SER A 93 13.16 64.28 7.31
C SER A 93 14.36 63.53 6.70
N ILE A 94 14.62 63.46 5.40
CA ILE A 94 13.96 63.81 4.12
C ILE A 94 14.92 63.22 3.03
N GLU A 95 14.38 62.90 1.83
CA GLU A 95 15.06 62.80 0.51
C GLU A 95 16.17 61.76 0.26
N ALA A 96 15.93 60.84 -0.70
CA ALA A 96 16.54 60.86 -2.04
C ALA A 96 16.21 59.56 -2.83
N GLU A 97 15.95 59.72 -4.13
CA GLU A 97 15.78 58.66 -5.13
C GLU A 97 17.01 57.73 -5.25
N GLU A 98 16.80 56.41 -5.40
CA GLU A 98 17.40 55.61 -6.49
C GLU A 98 16.88 54.15 -6.50
N LYS A 99 16.91 53.54 -7.69
CA LYS A 99 16.22 52.31 -8.10
C LYS A 99 16.95 51.00 -7.71
N GLN A 100 16.12 49.94 -7.57
CA GLN A 100 16.36 48.47 -7.60
C GLN A 100 16.80 47.77 -6.30
N PRO A 101 16.49 46.47 -6.13
CA PRO A 101 15.19 45.79 -6.24
C PRO A 101 14.86 45.03 -4.93
N GLU A 102 13.62 45.09 -4.47
CA GLU A 102 13.19 44.30 -3.31
C GLU A 102 13.30 42.80 -3.61
N ALA A 103 14.29 42.15 -3.00
CA ALA A 103 14.32 40.72 -2.82
C ALA A 103 13.18 40.32 -1.87
N VAL A 104 11.99 40.15 -2.43
CA VAL A 104 10.85 39.55 -1.75
C VAL A 104 11.22 38.11 -1.44
N ILE A 105 11.56 37.82 -0.18
CA ILE A 105 11.65 36.46 0.35
C ILE A 105 10.22 35.90 0.32
N ARG A 106 9.83 35.32 -0.82
CA ARG A 106 8.59 34.56 -0.97
C ARG A 106 8.78 33.25 -0.21
N THR A 107 8.27 33.18 1.01
CA THR A 107 7.95 31.90 1.65
C THR A 107 6.81 31.27 0.84
N THR A 108 7.12 30.59 -0.26
CA THR A 108 6.10 29.97 -1.11
C THR A 108 5.58 28.72 -0.41
N LYS A 109 4.33 28.78 0.06
CA LYS A 109 3.54 27.61 0.48
C LYS A 109 3.71 26.50 -0.58
N PRO A 110 3.93 25.23 -0.19
CA PRO A 110 4.04 24.14 -1.17
C PRO A 110 2.77 24.08 -2.02
N PRO A 111 2.90 23.87 -3.35
CA PRO A 111 1.77 23.97 -4.25
C PRO A 111 0.70 22.93 -3.90
N THR A 112 -0.56 23.36 -3.95
CA THR A 112 -1.69 22.49 -3.66
C THR A 112 -1.81 21.37 -4.72
N LEU A 113 -2.48 20.27 -4.39
CA LEU A 113 -2.74 19.22 -5.39
C LEU A 113 -3.48 19.79 -6.61
N GLN A 114 -4.41 20.71 -6.39
CA GLN A 114 -5.12 21.39 -7.47
C GLN A 114 -4.15 22.15 -8.41
N GLU A 115 -3.21 22.93 -7.87
CA GLU A 115 -2.18 23.62 -8.67
C GLU A 115 -1.29 22.64 -9.44
N LYS A 116 -0.93 21.52 -8.82
CA LYS A 116 -0.13 20.46 -9.49
C LYS A 116 -0.90 19.81 -10.63
N LEU A 117 -2.20 19.58 -10.47
CA LEU A 117 -3.06 19.00 -11.51
C LEU A 117 -3.29 19.97 -12.67
N VAL A 118 -3.46 21.26 -12.39
CA VAL A 118 -3.52 22.30 -13.43
C VAL A 118 -2.21 22.35 -14.21
N THR A 119 -1.07 22.31 -13.51
CA THR A 119 0.27 22.26 -14.13
C THR A 119 0.48 20.99 -14.95
N ALA A 120 -0.20 19.88 -14.61
CA ALA A 120 -0.20 18.64 -15.39
C ALA A 120 -1.14 18.69 -16.62
N ASN A 121 -1.66 19.88 -16.97
CA ASN A 121 -2.53 20.11 -18.12
C ASN A 121 -3.91 19.43 -18.02
N ILE A 122 -4.39 19.16 -16.79
CA ILE A 122 -5.76 18.65 -16.55
C ILE A 122 -6.73 19.83 -16.50
N GLN A 123 -7.86 19.71 -17.19
CA GLN A 123 -8.90 20.74 -17.21
C GLN A 123 -9.54 20.96 -15.83
N LEU A 124 -9.91 22.21 -15.52
CA LEU A 124 -10.39 22.59 -14.18
C LEU A 124 -11.69 21.86 -13.78
N ASP A 125 -12.61 21.65 -14.72
CA ASP A 125 -13.83 20.87 -14.50
C ASP A 125 -13.50 19.43 -14.10
N THR A 126 -12.52 18.82 -14.78
CA THR A 126 -12.07 17.47 -14.55
C THR A 126 -11.41 17.35 -13.17
N ILE A 127 -10.64 18.36 -12.75
CA ILE A 127 -10.09 18.43 -11.39
C ILE A 127 -11.19 18.45 -10.33
N GLN A 128 -12.29 19.21 -10.54
CA GLN A 128 -13.40 19.23 -9.59
C GLN A 128 -14.10 17.87 -9.51
N ARG A 129 -14.33 17.21 -10.65
CA ARG A 129 -14.91 15.86 -10.67
C ARG A 129 -14.00 14.83 -10.00
N ILE A 130 -12.69 14.87 -10.25
CA ILE A 130 -11.71 14.02 -9.55
C ILE A 130 -11.80 14.25 -8.03
N LYS A 131 -11.80 15.51 -7.59
CA LYS A 131 -11.90 15.86 -6.16
C LYS A 131 -13.20 15.32 -5.56
N GLN A 132 -14.31 15.48 -6.27
CA GLN A 132 -15.60 14.95 -5.85
C GLN A 132 -15.54 13.42 -5.72
N ARG A 133 -15.07 12.72 -6.75
CA ARG A 133 -14.99 11.25 -6.79
C ARG A 133 -14.11 10.67 -5.67
N VAL A 134 -12.93 11.26 -5.46
CA VAL A 134 -12.04 10.88 -4.34
C VAL A 134 -12.70 11.17 -2.98
N GLY A 135 -13.44 12.28 -2.89
CA GLY A 135 -14.22 12.66 -1.70
C GLY A 135 -15.29 11.62 -1.38
N GLU A 136 -16.07 11.19 -2.38
CA GLU A 136 -17.10 10.15 -2.27
C GLU A 136 -16.51 8.82 -1.78
N ASN A 137 -15.42 8.34 -2.40
CA ASN A 137 -14.75 7.10 -2.00
C ASN A 137 -14.20 7.15 -0.56
N ARG A 138 -13.69 8.31 -0.14
CA ARG A 138 -13.20 8.51 1.24
C ARG A 138 -14.36 8.56 2.23
N LEU A 139 -15.44 9.26 1.88
CA LEU A 139 -16.63 9.37 2.72
C LEU A 139 -17.28 8.00 2.93
N ALA A 140 -17.40 7.18 1.88
CA ALA A 140 -17.95 5.83 1.96
C ALA A 140 -17.20 4.96 2.99
N ARG A 141 -15.86 5.03 3.02
CA ARG A 141 -15.07 4.34 4.06
C ARG A 141 -15.33 4.88 5.47
N LEU A 142 -15.40 6.20 5.61
CA LEU A 142 -15.67 6.82 6.92
C LEU A 142 -17.05 6.41 7.44
N GLN A 143 -18.06 6.36 6.56
CA GLN A 143 -19.41 5.90 6.88
C GLN A 143 -19.43 4.42 7.27
N LEU A 144 -18.75 3.56 6.50
CA LEU A 144 -18.63 2.14 6.83
C LEU A 144 -17.99 1.94 8.21
N ARG A 145 -16.92 2.67 8.50
CA ARG A 145 -16.23 2.62 9.80
C ARG A 145 -17.08 3.14 10.94
N ASP A 146 -17.78 4.27 10.77
CA ASP A 146 -18.69 4.82 11.78
C ASP A 146 -19.83 3.83 12.08
N GLN A 147 -20.43 3.25 11.03
CA GLN A 147 -21.45 2.23 11.18
C GLN A 147 -20.93 1.01 11.95
N ALA A 148 -19.77 0.48 11.56
CA ALA A 148 -19.17 -0.70 12.19
C ALA A 148 -18.83 -0.49 13.67
N ILE A 149 -18.44 0.73 14.06
CA ILE A 149 -18.20 1.09 15.46
C ILE A 149 -19.51 1.17 16.23
N ARG A 150 -20.57 1.76 15.65
CA ARG A 150 -21.87 1.91 16.33
C ARG A 150 -22.59 0.59 16.53
N GLU A 151 -22.43 -0.31 15.59
CA GLU A 151 -23.08 -1.61 15.56
C GLU A 151 -22.17 -2.75 16.09
N ASP A 152 -20.98 -2.40 16.61
CA ASP A 152 -20.04 -3.31 17.29
C ASP A 152 -19.52 -4.48 16.45
N TRP A 153 -19.21 -4.22 15.17
CA TRP A 153 -18.65 -5.21 14.25
C TRP A 153 -17.36 -4.76 13.54
N ILE A 154 -16.67 -3.74 14.07
CA ILE A 154 -15.41 -3.22 13.51
C ILE A 154 -14.28 -4.27 13.43
N ASP A 155 -14.23 -5.21 14.39
CA ASP A 155 -13.23 -6.27 14.46
C ASP A 155 -13.69 -7.59 13.81
N SER A 156 -14.81 -7.56 13.08
CA SER A 156 -15.41 -8.76 12.48
C SER A 156 -14.89 -9.05 11.06
N PRO A 157 -14.99 -10.30 10.59
CA PRO A 157 -14.78 -10.63 9.18
C PRO A 157 -15.70 -9.86 8.22
N GLU A 158 -16.90 -9.47 8.67
CA GLU A 158 -17.85 -8.68 7.88
C GLU A 158 -17.31 -7.28 7.56
N TYR A 159 -16.62 -6.63 8.50
CA TYR A 159 -15.93 -5.36 8.26
C TYR A 159 -14.87 -5.48 7.19
N ILE A 160 -14.05 -6.52 7.28
CA ILE A 160 -12.99 -6.78 6.30
C ILE A 160 -13.59 -6.99 4.91
N GLU A 161 -14.66 -7.79 4.80
CA GLU A 161 -15.34 -8.06 3.53
C GLU A 161 -15.96 -6.78 2.93
N LYS A 162 -16.74 -6.02 3.70
CA LYS A 162 -17.34 -4.77 3.22
C LYS A 162 -16.29 -3.72 2.87
N GLU A 163 -15.19 -3.63 3.61
CA GLU A 163 -14.10 -2.71 3.31
C GLU A 163 -13.39 -3.09 2.00
N GLN A 164 -13.19 -4.39 1.74
CA GLN A 164 -12.61 -4.89 0.49
C GLN A 164 -13.51 -4.63 -0.73
N GLN A 165 -14.82 -4.61 -0.54
CA GLN A 165 -15.79 -4.27 -1.59
C GLN A 165 -15.80 -2.77 -1.91
N LEU A 166 -15.32 -1.90 -1.01
CA LEU A 166 -15.26 -0.46 -1.28
C LEU A 166 -14.16 -0.11 -2.28
N PRO A 167 -14.44 0.72 -3.30
CA PRO A 167 -13.42 1.23 -4.22
C PRO A 167 -12.27 1.86 -3.46
N SER A 168 -11.03 1.69 -3.93
CA SER A 168 -9.87 2.39 -3.37
C SER A 168 -10.11 3.91 -3.32
N PRO A 169 -9.33 4.71 -2.56
CA PRO A 169 -9.51 6.16 -2.56
C PRO A 169 -9.49 6.79 -3.96
N THR A 170 -8.83 6.14 -4.92
CA THR A 170 -8.73 6.53 -6.32
C THR A 170 -9.52 5.63 -7.26
N GLY A 171 -10.37 4.74 -6.73
CA GLY A 171 -11.16 3.79 -7.51
C GLY A 171 -12.20 4.51 -8.36
N GLY A 172 -12.40 4.03 -9.59
CA GLY A 172 -13.28 4.68 -10.55
C GLY A 172 -12.63 5.85 -11.31
N LEU A 173 -11.48 6.39 -10.85
CA LEU A 173 -10.85 7.51 -11.55
C LEU A 173 -10.36 7.10 -12.94
N ARG A 174 -9.74 5.92 -13.04
CA ARG A 174 -9.22 5.41 -14.31
C ARG A 174 -10.35 5.16 -15.30
N GLU A 175 -11.45 4.59 -14.82
CA GLU A 175 -12.64 4.26 -15.62
C GLU A 175 -13.38 5.52 -16.09
N GLU A 176 -13.45 6.56 -15.25
CA GLU A 176 -14.18 7.80 -15.56
C GLU A 176 -13.36 8.80 -16.39
N PHE A 177 -12.06 8.92 -16.13
CA PHE A 177 -11.20 9.96 -16.71
C PHE A 177 -10.14 9.44 -17.69
N GLY A 178 -10.00 8.11 -17.80
CA GLY A 178 -9.02 7.46 -18.67
C GLY A 178 -7.62 7.37 -18.07
N ASP A 179 -6.77 6.60 -18.75
CA ASP A 179 -5.42 6.26 -18.28
C ASP A 179 -4.50 7.49 -18.14
N GLN A 180 -4.55 8.42 -19.11
CA GLN A 180 -3.68 9.59 -19.12
C GLN A 180 -3.94 10.50 -17.91
N VAL A 181 -5.21 10.80 -17.63
CA VAL A 181 -5.58 11.64 -16.48
C VAL A 181 -5.26 10.93 -15.17
N TYR A 182 -5.47 9.61 -15.13
CA TYR A 182 -5.11 8.81 -13.96
C TYR A 182 -3.60 8.84 -13.68
N ASP A 183 -2.76 8.70 -14.70
CA ASP A 183 -1.29 8.77 -14.58
C ASP A 183 -0.83 10.15 -14.07
N GLN A 184 -1.36 11.22 -14.67
CA GLN A 184 -1.11 12.59 -14.23
C GLN A 184 -1.55 12.84 -12.78
N TYR A 185 -2.71 12.29 -12.39
CA TYR A 185 -3.18 12.37 -11.01
C TYR A 185 -2.27 11.62 -10.03
N LEU A 186 -1.84 10.39 -10.35
CA LEU A 186 -0.91 9.64 -9.51
C LEU A 186 0.39 10.43 -9.31
N TYR A 187 0.96 10.94 -10.40
CA TYR A 187 2.14 11.78 -10.33
C TYR A 187 1.90 13.05 -9.50
N ALA A 188 0.85 13.82 -9.76
CA ALA A 188 0.57 15.07 -9.06
C ALA A 188 0.31 14.87 -7.55
N SER A 189 -0.34 13.76 -7.18
CA SER A 189 -0.65 13.38 -5.80
C SER A 189 0.53 12.79 -5.03
N GLY A 190 1.71 12.66 -5.67
CA GLY A 190 2.90 12.10 -5.03
C GLY A 190 2.89 10.58 -4.93
N ARG A 191 1.98 9.91 -5.63
CA ARG A 191 1.88 8.45 -5.68
C ARG A 191 2.83 7.89 -6.75
N PRO A 192 3.33 6.65 -6.55
CA PRO A 192 4.03 5.94 -7.60
C PRO A 192 3.09 5.64 -8.77
N ASN A 193 3.64 5.62 -9.97
CA ASN A 193 2.92 5.38 -11.22
C ASN A 193 3.73 4.56 -12.24
N ARG A 194 4.91 4.04 -11.83
CA ARG A 194 5.77 3.19 -12.66
C ARG A 194 6.26 1.99 -11.86
N ILE A 195 6.41 0.87 -12.53
CA ILE A 195 6.99 -0.36 -11.98
C ILE A 195 8.36 -0.55 -12.60
N ILE A 196 9.39 -0.63 -11.77
CA ILE A 196 10.76 -0.85 -12.19
C ILE A 196 11.12 -2.31 -11.89
N VAL A 197 11.66 -3.01 -12.88
CA VAL A 197 12.26 -4.33 -12.72
C VAL A 197 13.55 -4.16 -11.93
N ARG A 198 13.62 -4.78 -10.75
CA ARG A 198 14.82 -4.76 -9.91
C ARG A 198 15.76 -5.91 -10.25
N GLU A 199 15.20 -7.08 -10.51
CA GLU A 199 15.95 -8.30 -10.82
C GLU A 199 15.08 -9.21 -11.69
N VAL A 200 15.72 -9.98 -12.56
CA VAL A 200 15.10 -11.00 -13.40
C VAL A 200 15.67 -12.35 -12.98
N PHE A 201 14.80 -13.32 -12.70
CA PHE A 201 15.23 -14.65 -12.26
C PHE A 201 15.64 -15.50 -13.46
N SER A 202 16.68 -16.32 -13.30
CA SER A 202 17.14 -17.23 -14.36
C SER A 202 16.11 -18.31 -14.66
N GLY A 203 15.93 -18.62 -15.95
CA GLY A 203 14.93 -19.54 -16.47
C GLY A 203 13.49 -19.01 -16.38
N SER A 204 13.31 -17.69 -16.22
CA SER A 204 11.99 -17.06 -16.16
C SER A 204 11.47 -16.62 -17.52
N ALA A 205 10.15 -16.45 -17.63
CA ALA A 205 9.52 -15.89 -18.82
C ALA A 205 10.02 -14.46 -19.15
N ALA A 206 10.38 -13.67 -18.14
CA ALA A 206 10.98 -12.35 -18.35
C ALA A 206 12.39 -12.43 -18.94
N GLU A 207 13.22 -13.39 -18.49
CA GLU A 207 14.56 -13.62 -19.05
C GLU A 207 14.46 -14.04 -20.52
N GLU A 208 13.57 -14.99 -20.84
CA GLU A 208 13.32 -15.45 -22.21
C GLU A 208 12.79 -14.34 -23.12
N ALA A 209 11.99 -13.43 -22.56
CA ALA A 209 11.48 -12.24 -23.26
C ALA A 209 12.51 -11.11 -23.38
N GLY A 210 13.73 -11.28 -22.86
CA GLY A 210 14.79 -10.27 -22.91
C GLY A 210 14.52 -9.04 -22.02
N ILE A 211 13.67 -9.17 -21.00
CA ILE A 211 13.49 -8.14 -19.98
C ILE A 211 14.72 -8.13 -19.08
N GLU A 212 15.16 -6.94 -18.69
CA GLU A 212 16.37 -6.72 -17.91
C GLU A 212 16.07 -5.91 -16.65
N ALA A 213 17.01 -5.94 -15.70
CA ALA A 213 16.95 -5.04 -14.56
C ALA A 213 16.98 -3.58 -15.03
N ARG A 214 16.24 -2.72 -14.29
CA ARG A 214 16.01 -1.29 -14.56
C ARG A 214 14.98 -0.97 -15.64
N ASP A 215 14.47 -1.98 -16.35
CA ASP A 215 13.34 -1.78 -17.25
C ASP A 215 12.11 -1.25 -16.49
N ILE A 216 11.36 -0.36 -17.13
CA ILE A 216 10.10 0.14 -16.58
C ILE A 216 8.95 -0.51 -17.34
N ILE A 217 8.10 -1.27 -16.65
CA ILE A 217 6.92 -1.87 -17.26
C ILE A 217 5.85 -0.79 -17.44
N LEU A 218 5.40 -0.59 -18.69
CA LEU A 218 4.36 0.39 -19.06
C LEU A 218 3.02 -0.29 -19.28
N SER A 219 3.01 -1.39 -20.04
CA SER A 219 1.80 -2.15 -20.34
C SER A 219 2.05 -3.65 -20.37
N TYR A 220 0.99 -4.41 -20.11
CA TYR A 220 0.98 -5.86 -20.18
C TYR A 220 -0.34 -6.30 -20.81
N ALA A 221 -0.28 -7.14 -21.85
CA ALA A 221 -1.44 -7.56 -22.63
C ALA A 221 -2.31 -6.37 -23.09
N SER A 222 -1.65 -5.31 -23.59
CA SER A 222 -2.28 -4.05 -24.05
C SER A 222 -3.03 -3.25 -22.97
N LYS A 223 -2.87 -3.59 -21.69
CA LYS A 223 -3.40 -2.85 -20.54
C LYS A 223 -2.27 -2.05 -19.91
N LEU A 224 -2.44 -0.73 -19.76
CA LEU A 224 -1.50 0.10 -19.02
C LEU A 224 -1.44 -0.32 -17.55
N ILE A 225 -0.24 -0.39 -17.00
CA ILE A 225 0.03 -0.87 -15.66
C ILE A 225 0.68 0.25 -14.85
N PHE A 226 0.06 0.63 -13.73
CA PHE A 226 0.56 1.68 -12.83
C PHE A 226 0.98 1.14 -11.46
N THR A 227 0.50 -0.05 -11.08
CA THR A 227 0.73 -0.64 -9.75
C THR A 227 1.14 -2.11 -9.81
N MET A 228 1.91 -2.56 -8.81
CA MET A 228 2.34 -3.96 -8.69
C MET A 228 1.16 -4.94 -8.69
N ASN A 229 0.07 -4.59 -8.00
CA ASN A 229 -1.13 -5.42 -7.94
C ASN A 229 -1.79 -5.55 -9.32
N GLU A 230 -1.85 -4.47 -10.11
CA GLU A 230 -2.37 -4.54 -11.48
C GLU A 230 -1.53 -5.46 -12.35
N LEU A 231 -0.19 -5.41 -12.26
CA LEU A 231 0.69 -6.31 -13.01
C LEU A 231 0.44 -7.77 -12.61
N GLN A 232 0.45 -8.06 -11.30
CA GLN A 232 0.21 -9.39 -10.78
C GLN A 232 -1.16 -9.93 -11.23
N GLN A 233 -2.21 -9.11 -11.12
CA GLN A 233 -3.54 -9.50 -11.57
C GLN A 233 -3.56 -9.76 -13.08
N ALA A 234 -2.97 -8.88 -13.89
CA ALA A 234 -2.92 -9.01 -15.35
C ALA A 234 -2.19 -10.30 -15.80
N THR A 235 -1.19 -10.78 -15.03
CA THR A 235 -0.53 -12.06 -15.31
C THR A 235 -1.41 -13.30 -15.09
N THR A 236 -2.50 -13.16 -14.33
CA THR A 236 -3.44 -14.24 -13.98
C THR A 236 -4.80 -14.15 -14.70
N GLU A 237 -5.17 -12.96 -15.18
CA GLU A 237 -6.29 -12.77 -16.10
C GLU A 237 -5.95 -13.53 -17.40
N GLY A 238 -6.80 -14.34 -18.02
CA GLY A 238 -6.54 -14.97 -19.34
C GLY A 238 -5.98 -16.41 -19.32
N ASN A 239 -5.50 -16.90 -20.47
CA ASN A 239 -5.05 -18.30 -20.59
C ASN A 239 -3.57 -18.43 -20.25
N SER A 240 -3.22 -19.39 -19.39
CA SER A 240 -1.83 -19.68 -19.06
C SER A 240 -1.02 -20.03 -20.31
N GLY A 241 0.16 -19.43 -20.44
CA GLY A 241 1.11 -19.69 -21.53
C GLY A 241 0.81 -18.99 -22.85
N GLU A 242 -0.33 -18.29 -22.98
CA GLU A 242 -0.60 -17.55 -24.22
C GLU A 242 0.40 -16.40 -24.39
N PRO A 243 0.91 -16.13 -25.61
CA PRO A 243 1.86 -15.05 -25.82
C PRO A 243 1.19 -13.69 -25.58
N VAL A 244 1.79 -12.87 -24.74
CA VAL A 244 1.31 -11.52 -24.42
C VAL A 244 2.35 -10.46 -24.71
N LEU A 245 1.88 -9.36 -25.29
CA LEU A 245 2.70 -8.18 -25.51
C LEU A 245 3.00 -7.48 -24.18
N ILE A 246 4.24 -7.09 -23.98
CA ILE A 246 4.71 -6.29 -22.86
C ILE A 246 5.43 -5.07 -23.44
N GLU A 247 4.97 -3.88 -23.09
CA GLU A 247 5.66 -2.65 -23.42
C GLU A 247 6.43 -2.19 -22.20
N ILE A 248 7.71 -1.93 -22.40
CA ILE A 248 8.62 -1.44 -21.39
C ILE A 248 9.33 -0.17 -21.88
N LEU A 249 9.92 0.55 -20.94
CA LEU A 249 10.86 1.63 -21.21
C LEU A 249 12.24 1.19 -20.73
N ARG A 250 13.21 1.16 -21.64
CA ARG A 250 14.62 0.87 -21.35
C ARG A 250 15.44 2.09 -21.73
N ASP A 251 16.13 2.67 -20.75
CA ASP A 251 16.94 3.89 -20.95
C ASP A 251 16.18 5.00 -21.70
N GLU A 252 14.92 5.24 -21.30
CA GLU A 252 14.01 6.23 -21.92
C GLU A 252 13.54 5.88 -23.35
N LEU A 253 13.89 4.70 -23.86
CA LEU A 253 13.44 4.23 -25.17
C LEU A 253 12.34 3.17 -25.02
N PRO A 254 11.25 3.27 -25.79
CA PRO A 254 10.22 2.23 -25.79
C PRO A 254 10.80 0.94 -26.36
N PHE A 255 10.60 -0.16 -25.65
CA PHE A 255 10.93 -1.51 -26.09
C PHE A 255 9.71 -2.41 -25.90
N THR A 256 9.39 -3.19 -26.92
CA THR A 256 8.23 -4.07 -26.91
C THR A 256 8.71 -5.50 -27.06
N THR A 257 8.24 -6.37 -26.17
CA THR A 257 8.56 -7.80 -26.19
C THR A 257 7.31 -8.64 -25.98
N SER A 258 7.44 -9.95 -26.11
CA SER A 258 6.38 -10.91 -25.83
C SER A 258 6.88 -11.97 -24.85
N ALA A 259 6.05 -12.31 -23.87
CA ALA A 259 6.31 -13.40 -22.93
C ALA A 259 5.08 -14.33 -22.87
N PRO A 260 5.23 -15.62 -22.49
CA PRO A 260 4.08 -16.44 -22.15
C PRO A 260 3.38 -15.89 -20.90
N ARG A 261 2.06 -15.81 -20.94
CA ARG A 261 1.24 -15.35 -19.82
C ARG A 261 1.42 -16.23 -18.60
N GLY A 262 1.64 -15.61 -17.44
CA GLY A 262 1.84 -16.28 -16.17
C GLY A 262 2.88 -15.55 -15.31
N PRO A 263 3.51 -16.23 -14.33
CA PRO A 263 4.51 -15.60 -13.49
C PRO A 263 5.73 -15.17 -14.33
N LEU A 264 5.94 -13.85 -14.42
CA LEU A 264 7.06 -13.28 -15.19
C LEU A 264 8.43 -13.63 -14.62
N GLY A 265 8.52 -13.93 -13.32
CA GLY A 265 9.78 -14.25 -12.64
C GLY A 265 10.71 -13.04 -12.48
N ILE A 266 10.16 -11.92 -12.00
CA ILE A 266 10.90 -10.70 -11.71
C ILE A 266 10.71 -10.28 -10.25
N SER A 267 11.72 -9.61 -9.69
CA SER A 267 11.52 -8.76 -8.51
C SER A 267 11.33 -7.31 -8.96
N MET A 268 10.44 -6.57 -8.30
CA MET A 268 10.02 -5.25 -8.76
C MET A 268 10.01 -4.23 -7.63
N THR A 269 10.17 -2.97 -7.99
CA THR A 269 9.98 -1.81 -7.12
C THR A 269 9.07 -0.79 -7.80
N ILE A 270 8.55 0.15 -7.02
CA ILE A 270 7.68 1.23 -7.50
C ILE A 270 8.44 2.53 -7.55
N SER A 271 8.14 3.35 -8.55
CA SER A 271 8.70 4.69 -8.69
C SER A 271 7.65 5.68 -9.18
N ARG A 272 7.94 6.95 -8.95
CA ARG A 272 7.15 8.08 -9.43
C ARG A 272 7.93 8.75 -10.56
N LYS A 273 7.40 8.67 -11.78
CA LYS A 273 7.96 9.32 -12.96
C LYS A 273 6.94 10.27 -13.57
N LYS A 274 7.39 11.40 -14.11
CA LYS A 274 6.49 12.33 -14.79
C LYS A 274 5.90 11.64 -16.04
N PRO A 275 4.58 11.73 -16.27
CA PRO A 275 3.99 11.30 -17.53
C PRO A 275 4.54 12.15 -18.68
N GLU A 276 4.76 11.52 -19.85
CA GLU A 276 5.18 12.19 -21.09
C GLU A 276 3.98 12.74 -21.87
#